data_AF-A0A497LG15-F1
#
_entry.id   AF-A0A497LG15-F1
#
_cell.length_a   1.000
_cell.length_b   1.000
_cell.length_c   1.000
_cell.angle_alpha   90.00
_cell.angle_beta   90.00
_cell.angle_gamma   90.00
#
_symmetry.space_group_name_H-M   'P 1'
#
loop_
_entity.id
_entity.type
_entity.pdbx_description
1 polymer ?
#
loop_
_entity_poly.entity_id
_entity_poly.type
_entity_poly.pdbx_seq_one_letter_code
_entity_poly.pdbx_strand_id
1 'polypeptide(L)'
;AGGLVVTAPSLKDLESPDVGEQLKRYLRARAPAEERIKLAKFIQLWVLHAPATWHGAGPPEYEMVFLRRAIDLEPLKELAKKLLG
;
A
#
# COMPACT_ATOMS: atom_id res chain seq x y z
N ALA A 1 4.22 -6.87 9.96
CA ALA A 1 2.90 -6.28 9.69
C ALA A 1 1.81 -7.09 10.38
N GLY A 2 1.26 -8.13 9.76
CA GLY A 2 0.13 -8.90 10.35
C GLY A 2 -1.06 -8.01 10.71
N GLY A 3 -2.00 -8.54 11.52
CA GLY A 3 -3.17 -7.77 11.96
C GLY A 3 -2.84 -6.51 12.75
N LEU A 4 -1.65 -6.44 13.37
CA LEU A 4 -1.20 -5.30 14.16
C LEU A 4 -1.19 -3.98 13.35
N VAL A 5 -1.05 -4.02 12.03
CA VAL A 5 -1.11 -2.81 11.18
C VAL A 5 -2.44 -2.09 11.27
N VAL A 6 -3.54 -2.82 11.51
CA VAL A 6 -4.89 -2.23 11.60
C VAL A 6 -5.48 -2.32 13.00
N THR A 7 -4.91 -3.15 13.88
CA THR A 7 -5.39 -3.33 15.27
C THR A 7 -4.42 -2.84 16.34
N ALA A 8 -3.29 -2.21 15.99
CA ALA A 8 -2.36 -1.68 16.98
C ALA A 8 -3.02 -0.59 17.83
N PRO A 9 -2.80 -0.61 19.17
CA PRO A 9 -3.18 0.50 20.03
C PRO A 9 -2.39 1.77 19.65
N SER A 10 -2.77 2.88 20.25
CA SER A 10 -1.98 4.11 20.17
C SER A 10 -0.70 3.97 21.01
N LEU A 11 0.29 4.83 20.74
CA LEU A 11 1.49 4.89 21.59
C LEU A 11 1.15 5.38 23.00
N LYS A 12 0.12 6.22 23.15
CA LYS A 12 -0.35 6.71 24.45
C LYS A 12 -0.89 5.57 25.33
N ASP A 13 -1.47 4.53 24.73
CA ASP A 13 -1.96 3.38 25.49
C ASP A 13 -0.82 2.63 26.20
N LEU A 14 0.42 2.71 25.70
CA LEU A 14 1.60 2.14 26.37
C LEU A 14 1.99 2.93 27.64
N GLU A 15 1.54 4.16 27.77
CA GLU A 15 1.76 5.04 28.91
C GLU A 15 0.61 4.98 29.92
N SER A 16 -0.48 4.28 29.59
CA SER A 16 -1.62 4.11 30.49
C SER A 16 -1.20 3.39 31.78
N PRO A 17 -1.58 3.92 32.97
CA PRO A 17 -1.27 3.26 34.23
C PRO A 17 -2.01 1.93 34.43
N ASP A 18 -3.17 1.75 33.79
CA ASP A 18 -4.02 0.58 33.98
C ASP A 18 -3.63 -0.60 33.08
N VAL A 19 -3.28 -0.32 31.81
CA VAL A 19 -3.07 -1.33 30.78
C VAL A 19 -1.69 -1.29 30.11
N GLY A 20 -0.91 -0.22 30.32
CA GLY A 20 0.33 0.03 29.58
C GLY A 20 1.40 -1.03 29.80
N GLU A 21 1.53 -1.56 31.03
CA GLU A 21 2.49 -2.63 31.33
C GLU A 21 2.09 -3.95 30.65
N GLN A 22 0.81 -4.32 30.70
CA GLN A 22 0.29 -5.50 30.02
C GLN A 22 0.49 -5.37 28.51
N LEU A 23 0.21 -4.20 27.93
CA LEU A 23 0.44 -3.96 26.50
C LEU A 23 1.92 -4.09 26.13
N LYS A 24 2.84 -3.49 26.91
CA LYS A 24 4.29 -3.66 26.70
C LYS A 24 4.72 -5.13 26.76
N ARG A 25 4.13 -5.92 27.67
CA ARG A 25 4.42 -7.35 27.82
C ARG A 25 3.87 -8.21 26.69
N TYR A 26 2.64 -7.99 26.24
CA TYR A 26 2.00 -8.83 25.22
C TYR A 26 2.33 -8.40 23.79
N LEU A 27 2.66 -7.13 23.57
CA LEU A 27 2.98 -6.61 22.24
C LEU A 27 4.49 -6.57 21.94
N ARG A 28 5.37 -6.97 22.86
CA ARG A 28 6.79 -7.21 22.52
C ARG A 28 6.96 -8.49 21.70
N ALA A 29 8.06 -8.57 20.96
CA ALA A 29 8.53 -9.82 20.36
C ALA A 29 10.07 -9.81 20.44
N ARG A 30 10.77 -10.02 19.31
CA ARG A 30 12.21 -9.80 19.22
C ARG A 30 12.60 -8.33 19.46
N ALA A 31 11.69 -7.41 19.17
CA ALA A 31 11.82 -5.97 19.45
C ALA A 31 10.82 -5.52 20.55
N PRO A 32 11.10 -4.41 21.25
CA PRO A 32 10.17 -3.78 22.19
C PRO A 32 8.81 -3.45 21.56
N ALA A 33 7.75 -3.43 22.38
CA ALA A 33 6.38 -3.15 21.92
C ALA A 33 6.26 -1.79 21.21
N GLU A 34 6.92 -0.77 21.74
CA GLU A 34 6.88 0.59 21.20
C GLU A 34 7.43 0.66 19.76
N GLU A 35 8.59 0.05 19.52
CA GLU A 35 9.19 -0.02 18.18
C GLU A 35 8.28 -0.78 17.20
N ARG A 36 7.69 -1.89 17.64
CA ARG A 36 6.76 -2.67 16.82
C ARG A 36 5.51 -1.87 16.45
N ILE A 37 4.96 -1.11 17.38
CA ILE A 37 3.79 -0.26 17.14
C ILE A 37 4.16 0.90 16.21
N LYS A 38 5.30 1.57 16.42
CA LYS A 38 5.80 2.62 15.51
C LYS A 38 5.93 2.10 14.08
N LEU A 39 6.55 0.94 13.90
CA LEU A 39 6.69 0.33 12.58
C LEU A 39 5.33 -0.07 11.97
N ALA A 40 4.41 -0.62 12.78
CA ALA A 40 3.07 -0.95 12.32
C ALA A 40 2.30 0.29 11.84
N LYS A 41 2.36 1.40 12.59
CA LYS A 41 1.75 2.68 12.21
C LYS A 41 2.40 3.30 10.98
N PHE A 42 3.71 3.18 10.82
CA PHE A 42 4.41 3.61 9.62
C PHE A 42 3.93 2.85 8.37
N ILE A 43 3.81 1.52 8.46
CA ILE A 43 3.27 0.69 7.38
C ILE A 43 1.81 1.07 7.10
N GLN A 44 0.99 1.24 8.14
CA GLN A 44 -0.41 1.67 8.01
C GLN A 44 -0.50 2.99 7.22
N LEU A 45 0.32 3.98 7.60
CA LEU A 45 0.38 5.27 6.92
C LEU A 45 0.70 5.10 5.43
N TRP A 46 1.73 4.33 5.08
CA TRP A 46 2.12 4.13 3.69
C TRP A 46 1.05 3.42 2.86
N VAL A 47 0.39 2.41 3.40
CA VAL A 47 -0.69 1.72 2.68
C VAL A 47 -1.88 2.65 2.43
N LEU A 48 -2.18 3.56 3.36
CA LEU A 48 -3.23 4.56 3.19
C LEU A 48 -2.89 5.64 2.15
N HIS A 49 -1.65 5.72 1.67
CA HIS A 49 -1.29 6.58 0.52
C HIS A 49 -1.71 5.99 -0.83
N ALA A 50 -2.16 4.73 -0.88
CA ALA A 50 -2.54 4.05 -2.12
C ALA A 50 -3.53 4.84 -3.02
N PRO A 51 -4.55 5.55 -2.48
CA PRO A 51 -5.43 6.36 -3.33
C PRO A 51 -4.70 7.52 -4.01
N ALA A 52 -3.72 8.13 -3.32
CA ALA A 52 -2.93 9.23 -3.87
C ALA A 52 -2.00 8.76 -4.98
N THR A 53 -1.40 7.57 -4.85
CA THR A 53 -0.59 6.97 -5.93
C THR A 53 -1.45 6.46 -7.09
N TRP A 54 -2.68 6.01 -6.83
CA TRP A 54 -3.60 5.58 -7.89
C TRP A 54 -4.16 6.73 -8.73
N HIS A 55 -4.33 7.90 -8.13
CA HIS A 55 -4.91 9.07 -8.80
C HIS A 55 -3.91 10.19 -9.10
N GLY A 56 -2.68 10.10 -8.62
CA GLY A 56 -1.65 11.09 -8.87
C GLY A 56 -1.39 11.24 -10.37
N ALA A 57 -1.50 12.46 -10.88
CA ALA A 57 -1.47 12.78 -12.33
C ALA A 57 -2.62 12.19 -13.18
N GLY A 58 -3.66 11.65 -12.55
CA GLY A 58 -4.86 11.09 -13.20
C GLY A 58 -5.05 9.60 -12.86
N PRO A 59 -6.26 9.05 -13.02
CA PRO A 59 -6.48 7.60 -12.91
C PRO A 59 -5.75 6.86 -14.05
N PRO A 60 -5.50 5.54 -13.94
CA PRO A 60 -4.78 4.78 -14.98
C PRO A 60 -5.37 4.90 -16.39
N GLU A 61 -6.69 5.06 -16.51
CA GLU A 61 -7.34 5.24 -17.81
C GLU A 61 -6.93 6.53 -18.51
N TYR A 62 -6.50 7.56 -17.76
CA TYR A 62 -6.00 8.80 -18.32
C TYR A 62 -4.74 8.56 -19.16
N GLU A 63 -3.77 7.77 -18.66
CA GLU A 63 -2.56 7.40 -19.39
C GLU A 63 -2.87 6.53 -20.63
N MET A 64 -3.86 5.64 -20.52
CA MET A 64 -4.29 4.78 -21.64
C MET A 64 -4.76 5.59 -22.85
N VAL A 65 -5.38 6.75 -22.65
CA VAL A 65 -5.77 7.65 -23.75
C VAL A 65 -4.54 8.11 -24.54
N PHE A 66 -3.46 8.49 -23.84
CA PHE A 66 -2.23 8.93 -24.51
C PHE A 66 -1.50 7.77 -25.17
N LEU A 67 -1.43 6.60 -24.53
CA LEU A 67 -0.84 5.40 -25.12
C LEU A 67 -1.55 4.99 -26.41
N ARG A 68 -2.90 4.96 -26.42
CA ARG A 68 -3.68 4.64 -27.63
C ARG A 68 -3.48 5.64 -28.77
N ARG A 69 -3.12 6.89 -28.45
CA ARG A 69 -2.79 7.91 -29.47
C ARG A 69 -1.35 7.79 -29.99
N ALA A 70 -0.44 7.32 -29.14
CA ALA A 70 0.99 7.23 -29.47
C ALA A 70 1.37 5.91 -30.18
N ILE A 71 0.60 4.84 -29.98
CA ILE A 71 0.89 3.52 -30.56
C ILE A 71 0.33 3.43 -31.98
N ASP A 72 1.19 3.07 -32.93
CA ASP A 72 0.75 2.63 -34.26
C ASP A 72 0.39 1.14 -34.25
N LEU A 73 -0.89 0.86 -34.44
CA LEU A 73 -1.42 -0.51 -34.48
C LEU A 73 -1.41 -1.10 -35.90
N GLU A 74 -1.13 -0.31 -36.94
CA GLU A 74 -1.25 -0.78 -38.32
C GLU A 74 -0.30 -1.94 -38.65
N PRO A 75 0.98 -1.92 -38.24
CA PRO A 75 1.88 -3.05 -38.46
C PRO A 75 1.39 -4.35 -37.79
N LEU A 76 0.78 -4.25 -36.61
CA LEU A 76 0.23 -5.40 -35.89
C LEU A 76 -1.02 -5.95 -36.59
N LYS A 77 -1.88 -5.08 -37.13
CA LYS A 77 -3.04 -5.52 -37.95
C LYS A 77 -2.59 -6.22 -39.22
N GLU A 78 -1.59 -5.68 -39.92
CA GLU A 78 -1.05 -6.29 -41.15
C GLU A 78 -0.40 -7.65 -40.87
N LEU A 79 0.32 -7.78 -39.75
CA LEU A 79 0.83 -9.08 -39.30
C LEU A 79 -0.31 -10.07 -39.03
N ALA A 80 -1.37 -9.64 -38.34
CA ALA A 80 -2.52 -10.48 -38.05
C ALA A 80 -3.22 -10.97 -39.33
N LYS A 81 -3.40 -10.10 -40.33
CA LYS A 81 -3.96 -10.48 -41.65
C LYS A 81 -3.11 -11.55 -42.32
N LYS A 82 -1.80 -11.33 -42.44
CA LYS A 82 -0.86 -12.30 -43.05
C LYS A 82 -0.90 -13.68 -42.39
N LEU A 83 -1.10 -13.74 -41.07
CA LEU A 83 -1.20 -14.99 -40.33
C LEU A 83 -2.54 -15.70 -40.51
N LEU A 84 -3.60 -14.96 -40.85
CA LEU A 84 -4.95 -15.49 -41.06
C LEU A 84 -5.22 -15.90 -42.51
N GLY A 85 -4.39 -15.47 -43.47
CA GLY A 85 -4.54 -15.74 -44.90
C GLY A 85 -5.22 -14.61 -45.65
#